data_AF-A0AAQ4EAC4-F1
#
_entry.id   AF-A0AAQ4EAC4-F1
#
_cell.length_a   1.000
_cell.length_b   1.000
_cell.length_c   1.000
_cell.angle_alpha   90.00
_cell.angle_beta   90.00
_cell.angle_gamma   90.00
#
_symmetry.space_group_name_H-M   'P 1'
#
loop_
_entity.id
_entity.type
_entity.pdbx_description
1 polymer ?
#
loop_
_entity_poly.entity_id
_entity_poly.type
_entity_poly.pdbx_seq_one_letter_code
_entity_poly.pdbx_strand_id
1 'polypeptide(L)'
;MSETKKEFLLTASVSAIPAIMLNAYDVRGLAKHLDFINLMAYDLDFFHRRRPHTSHHSPLFPKLLSKHNEETTYSVVSAVDHWAELGMPHEKMVLGIPLYARTYHLAHPTHHGWGSKALGPGPGHGILPYNQVRGQWRCGQRTSPNASQQAADSHVVTPEYVAIAEYCVQVHWLQSFRE
;
A
#
# COMPACT_ATOMS: atom_id res chain seq x y z
N MET A 1 46.43 13.52 -13.61
CA MET A 1 44.97 13.77 -13.50
C MET A 1 44.36 12.51 -12.89
N SER A 2 43.93 12.56 -11.63
CA SER A 2 43.21 11.42 -11.03
C SER A 2 41.80 11.40 -11.60
N GLU A 3 41.43 10.34 -12.31
CA GLU A 3 40.03 10.09 -12.63
C GLU A 3 39.22 10.04 -11.33
N THR A 4 38.26 10.94 -11.18
CA THR A 4 37.25 10.84 -10.12
C THR A 4 36.39 9.62 -10.44
N LYS A 5 36.64 8.53 -9.72
CA LYS A 5 35.83 7.30 -9.77
C LYS A 5 34.37 7.68 -9.48
N LYS A 6 33.49 7.52 -10.47
CA LYS A 6 32.05 7.70 -10.28
C LYS A 6 31.54 6.63 -9.32
N GLU A 7 30.98 7.05 -8.20
CA GLU A 7 30.22 6.16 -7.32
C GLU A 7 28.81 6.02 -7.89
N PHE A 8 28.40 4.77 -8.14
CA PHE A 8 27.05 4.43 -8.58
C PHE A 8 26.26 3.94 -7.39
N LEU A 9 25.01 4.41 -7.28
CA LEU A 9 24.08 3.89 -6.29
C LEU A 9 23.63 2.48 -6.66
N LEU A 10 23.65 1.56 -5.69
CA LEU A 10 23.11 0.22 -5.78
C LEU A 10 21.87 0.11 -4.90
N THR A 11 20.72 -0.12 -5.53
CA THR A 11 19.40 -0.14 -4.86
C THR A 11 18.58 -1.33 -5.34
N ALA A 12 17.53 -1.68 -4.60
CA ALA A 12 16.60 -2.75 -5.00
C ALA A 12 15.16 -2.41 -4.61
N SER A 13 14.19 -2.82 -5.42
CA SER A 13 12.78 -2.80 -5.05
C SER A 13 12.39 -4.13 -4.41
N VAL A 14 11.82 -4.08 -3.21
CA VAL A 14 11.60 -5.27 -2.37
C VAL A 14 10.15 -5.37 -1.90
N SER A 15 9.71 -6.59 -1.63
CA SER A 15 8.33 -6.85 -1.24
C SER A 15 8.00 -6.32 0.16
N ALA A 16 6.77 -5.84 0.32
CA ALA A 16 6.17 -5.48 1.60
C ALA A 16 5.32 -6.64 2.22
N ILE A 17 5.38 -7.84 1.65
CA ILE A 17 4.66 -9.03 2.14
C ILE A 17 5.59 -9.87 3.02
N PRO A 18 5.30 -10.07 4.33
CA PRO A 18 6.16 -10.79 5.26
C PRO A 18 6.57 -12.20 4.80
N ALA A 19 5.65 -12.95 4.18
CA ALA A 19 5.95 -14.28 3.65
C ALA A 19 7.04 -14.26 2.57
N ILE A 20 7.12 -13.20 1.76
CA ILE A 20 8.19 -13.02 0.78
C ILE A 20 9.46 -12.55 1.50
N MET A 21 9.34 -11.61 2.44
CA MET A 21 10.50 -11.11 3.19
C MET A 21 11.31 -12.23 3.84
N LEU A 22 10.62 -13.15 4.53
CA LEU A 22 11.24 -14.23 5.29
C LEU A 22 11.88 -15.33 4.41
N ASN A 23 11.34 -15.56 3.21
CA ASN A 23 11.76 -16.67 2.37
C ASN A 23 12.72 -16.25 1.24
N ALA A 24 12.72 -14.98 0.83
CA ALA A 24 13.43 -14.54 -0.37
C ALA A 24 14.63 -13.62 -0.09
N TYR A 25 14.73 -12.99 1.09
CA TYR A 25 15.71 -11.94 1.34
C TYR A 25 16.62 -12.24 2.53
N ASP A 26 17.93 -12.17 2.31
CA ASP A 26 18.89 -11.92 3.39
C ASP A 26 18.89 -10.43 3.72
N VAL A 27 17.98 -10.01 4.60
CA VAL A 27 17.76 -8.58 4.92
C VAL A 27 19.02 -7.90 5.45
N ARG A 28 19.80 -8.57 6.30
CA ARG A 28 21.06 -8.02 6.83
C ARG A 28 22.13 -7.92 5.75
N GLY A 29 22.20 -8.92 4.86
CA GLY A 29 23.03 -8.87 3.67
C GLY A 29 22.67 -7.68 2.77
N LEU A 30 21.38 -7.46 2.50
CA LEU A 30 20.91 -6.31 1.73
C LEU A 30 21.27 -4.98 2.40
N ALA A 31 21.02 -4.85 3.70
CA ALA A 31 21.33 -3.64 4.47
C ALA A 31 22.82 -3.26 4.42
N LYS A 32 23.71 -4.26 4.35
CA LYS A 32 25.16 -4.05 4.25
C LYS A 32 25.61 -3.56 2.88
N HIS A 33 24.98 -4.02 1.80
CA HIS A 33 25.49 -3.81 0.43
C HIS A 33 24.71 -2.79 -0.39
N LEU A 34 23.43 -2.55 -0.08
CA LEU A 34 22.61 -1.57 -0.78
C LEU A 34 22.71 -0.20 -0.12
N ASP A 35 22.64 0.86 -0.93
CA ASP A 35 22.50 2.23 -0.45
C ASP A 35 21.14 2.42 0.22
N PHE A 36 20.08 1.97 -0.46
CA PHE A 36 18.71 1.92 0.07
C PHE A 36 17.84 0.91 -0.70
N ILE A 37 16.70 0.56 -0.10
CA ILE A 37 15.64 -0.24 -0.71
C ILE A 37 14.41 0.61 -1.03
N ASN A 38 13.74 0.30 -2.13
CA ASN A 38 12.40 0.81 -2.43
C ASN A 38 11.37 -0.22 -1.95
N LEU A 39 10.74 0.04 -0.81
CA LEU A 39 9.73 -0.85 -0.25
C LEU A 39 8.43 -0.74 -1.06
N MET A 40 8.07 -1.82 -1.76
CA MET A 40 6.84 -1.88 -2.56
C MET A 40 5.62 -2.10 -1.66
N ALA A 41 5.28 -1.08 -0.86
CA ALA A 41 4.20 -1.11 0.14
C ALA A 41 2.80 -0.92 -0.47
N TYR A 42 2.58 -1.54 -1.63
CA TYR A 42 1.37 -1.52 -2.43
C TYR A 42 1.15 -2.90 -3.03
N ASP A 43 -0.05 -3.14 -3.56
CA ASP A 43 -0.49 -4.48 -4.00
C ASP A 43 -0.39 -5.54 -2.89
N LEU A 44 -0.59 -5.09 -1.65
CA LEU A 44 -0.63 -5.92 -0.45
C LEU A 44 -1.84 -6.86 -0.44
N ASP A 45 -2.94 -6.43 -1.05
CA ASP A 45 -4.13 -7.23 -1.28
C ASP A 45 -4.90 -6.73 -2.51
N PHE A 46 -5.53 -7.64 -3.23
CA PHE A 46 -6.33 -7.34 -4.42
C PHE A 46 -7.32 -8.48 -4.69
N PHE A 47 -8.10 -8.36 -5.77
CA PHE A 47 -9.12 -9.35 -6.06
C PHE A 47 -8.56 -10.77 -6.22
N HIS A 48 -9.09 -11.71 -5.43
CA HIS A 48 -8.81 -13.13 -5.54
C HIS A 48 -10.10 -13.94 -5.67
N ARG A 49 -10.16 -14.91 -6.60
CA ARG A 49 -11.38 -15.74 -6.77
C ARG A 49 -11.77 -16.51 -5.51
N ARG A 50 -10.79 -16.88 -4.67
CA ARG A 50 -11.03 -17.57 -3.38
C ARG A 50 -11.52 -16.62 -2.28
N ARG A 51 -11.22 -15.32 -2.39
CA ARG A 51 -11.66 -14.25 -1.48
C ARG A 51 -12.21 -13.10 -2.33
N PRO A 52 -13.41 -13.24 -2.89
CA PRO A 52 -13.95 -12.31 -3.89
C PRO A 52 -14.51 -11.04 -3.21
N HIS A 53 -13.64 -10.29 -2.54
CA HIS A 53 -13.97 -9.06 -1.83
C HIS A 53 -13.10 -7.91 -2.29
N THR A 54 -13.61 -6.69 -2.15
CA THR A 54 -12.84 -5.46 -2.33
C THR A 54 -11.81 -5.37 -1.22
N SER A 55 -10.61 -4.90 -1.56
CA SER A 55 -9.56 -4.64 -0.58
C SER A 55 -8.76 -3.39 -0.90
N HIS A 56 -8.22 -2.78 0.15
CA HIS A 56 -7.27 -1.70 0.02
C HIS A 56 -5.89 -2.29 -0.24
N HIS A 57 -5.28 -1.94 -1.38
CA HIS A 57 -4.03 -2.56 -1.81
C HIS A 57 -2.78 -1.95 -1.16
N SER A 58 -2.91 -0.83 -0.47
CA SER A 58 -1.79 -0.08 0.15
C SER A 58 -2.20 0.62 1.46
N PRO A 59 -2.86 -0.04 2.42
CA PRO A 59 -3.42 0.65 3.58
C PRO A 59 -2.30 1.05 4.54
N LEU A 60 -2.33 2.29 5.04
CA LEU A 60 -1.29 2.74 5.97
C LEU A 60 -1.29 1.89 7.26
N PHE A 61 -2.48 1.66 7.80
CA PHE A 61 -2.71 0.88 9.02
C PHE A 61 -3.52 -0.39 8.70
N PRO A 62 -3.36 -1.47 9.49
CA PRO A 62 -4.17 -2.65 9.29
C PRO A 62 -5.65 -2.33 9.53
N LYS A 63 -6.53 -3.00 8.79
CA LYS A 63 -7.97 -2.91 9.04
C LYS A 63 -8.25 -3.50 10.43
N LEU A 64 -8.83 -2.71 11.34
CA LEU A 64 -9.40 -3.27 12.56
C LEU A 64 -10.65 -4.06 12.19
N LEU A 65 -10.47 -5.34 11.88
CA LEU A 65 -11.59 -6.26 11.80
C LEU A 65 -12.09 -6.54 13.21
N SER A 66 -13.41 -6.52 13.38
CA SER A 66 -14.08 -7.03 14.57
C SER A 66 -13.57 -8.45 14.87
N LYS A 67 -13.49 -8.79 16.17
CA LYS A 67 -12.84 -9.95 16.84
C LYS A 67 -13.08 -11.38 16.27
N HIS A 68 -13.66 -11.55 15.10
CA HIS A 68 -14.07 -12.85 14.54
C HIS A 68 -13.42 -13.25 13.21
N ASN A 69 -12.61 -12.38 12.59
CA ASN A 69 -11.88 -12.73 11.37
C ASN A 69 -10.37 -12.54 11.59
N GLU A 70 -9.66 -13.64 11.80
CA GLU A 70 -8.20 -13.75 11.96
C GLU A 70 -7.43 -13.51 10.64
N GLU A 71 -7.95 -12.67 9.74
CA GLU A 71 -7.20 -12.28 8.54
C GLU A 71 -6.43 -11.00 8.85
N THR A 72 -5.18 -11.17 9.30
CA THR A 72 -4.22 -10.08 9.43
C THR A 72 -4.10 -9.37 8.09
N THR A 73 -4.61 -8.14 8.03
CA THR A 73 -4.50 -7.28 6.87
C THR A 73 -3.07 -6.74 6.81
N TYR A 74 -2.36 -7.01 5.71
CA TYR A 74 -1.06 -6.39 5.47
C TYR A 74 -1.21 -4.86 5.36
N SER A 75 -0.32 -4.12 6.03
CA SER A 75 -0.31 -2.66 6.02
C SER A 75 1.10 -2.12 5.82
N VAL A 76 1.20 -0.86 5.41
CA VAL A 76 2.48 -0.16 5.25
C VAL A 76 3.27 -0.15 6.55
N VAL A 77 2.65 0.21 7.68
CA VAL A 77 3.32 0.25 8.99
C VAL A 77 3.85 -1.13 9.35
N SER A 78 3.03 -2.18 9.21
CA SER A 78 3.47 -3.54 9.51
C SER A 78 4.66 -3.97 8.64
N ALA A 79 4.71 -3.56 7.37
CA ALA A 79 5.80 -3.90 6.48
C ALA A 79 7.10 -3.20 6.88
N VAL A 80 7.04 -1.91 7.23
CA VAL A 80 8.20 -1.15 7.71
C VAL A 80 8.75 -1.78 9.00
N ASP A 81 7.88 -2.08 9.96
CA ASP A 81 8.27 -2.70 11.23
C ASP A 81 8.94 -4.06 11.01
N HIS A 82 8.38 -4.91 10.14
CA HIS A 82 8.99 -6.22 9.84
C HIS A 82 10.36 -6.11 9.18
N TRP A 83 10.56 -5.17 8.25
CA TRP A 83 11.87 -4.94 7.64
C TRP A 83 12.90 -4.47 8.67
N ALA A 84 12.48 -3.59 9.59
CA ALA A 84 13.32 -3.12 10.69
C ALA A 84 13.71 -4.26 11.64
N GLU A 85 12.75 -5.09 12.05
CA GLU A 85 12.98 -6.28 12.89
C GLU A 85 13.95 -7.28 12.25
N LEU A 86 13.89 -7.44 10.92
CA LEU A 86 14.81 -8.29 10.16
C LEU A 86 16.20 -7.66 9.97
N GLY A 87 16.38 -6.39 10.33
CA GLY A 87 17.67 -5.70 10.39
C GLY A 87 17.94 -4.68 9.28
N MET A 88 16.90 -4.18 8.59
CA MET A 88 17.04 -3.06 7.66
C MET A 88 16.95 -1.72 8.40
N PRO A 89 17.97 -0.84 8.31
CA PRO A 89 17.91 0.49 8.92
C PRO A 89 16.80 1.36 8.31
N HIS A 90 16.11 2.14 9.14
CA HIS A 90 14.97 2.97 8.71
C HIS A 90 15.36 3.99 7.64
N GLU A 91 16.54 4.59 7.78
CA GLU A 91 17.10 5.56 6.84
C GLU A 91 17.41 4.97 5.46
N LYS A 92 17.50 3.64 5.34
CA LYS A 92 17.67 2.92 4.07
C LYS A 92 16.36 2.46 3.45
N MET A 93 15.21 2.74 4.08
CA MET A 93 13.90 2.34 3.58
C MET A 93 13.20 3.51 2.89
N VAL A 94 13.11 3.45 1.56
CA VAL A 94 12.31 4.38 0.76
C VAL A 94 10.92 3.79 0.55
N LEU A 95 9.91 4.44 1.14
CA LEU A 95 8.53 3.97 1.04
C LEU A 95 7.95 4.22 -0.36
N GLY A 96 7.48 3.16 -1.01
CA GLY A 96 6.77 3.24 -2.29
C GLY A 96 5.33 3.71 -2.11
N ILE A 97 4.97 4.80 -2.77
CA ILE A 97 3.61 5.36 -2.77
C ILE A 97 2.95 5.07 -4.13
N PRO A 98 1.84 4.31 -4.18
CA PRO A 98 1.19 4.00 -5.46
C PRO A 98 0.43 5.21 -6.00
N LEU A 99 0.73 5.59 -7.24
CA LEU A 99 -0.04 6.58 -8.02
C LEU A 99 -1.08 5.91 -8.93
N TYR A 100 -1.75 4.89 -8.41
CA TYR A 100 -2.83 4.15 -9.05
C TYR A 100 -3.74 3.55 -7.97
N ALA A 101 -4.92 3.10 -8.37
CA ALA A 101 -5.87 2.40 -7.52
C ALA A 101 -6.16 1.01 -8.06
N ARG A 102 -6.48 0.07 -7.16
CA ARG A 102 -7.08 -1.21 -7.54
C ARG A 102 -8.60 -1.04 -7.67
N THR A 103 -9.17 -1.61 -8.72
CA THR A 103 -10.59 -1.49 -9.03
C THR A 103 -11.32 -2.83 -9.01
N TYR A 104 -12.60 -2.78 -8.65
CA TYR A 104 -13.44 -3.96 -8.46
C TYR A 104 -14.80 -3.77 -9.11
N HIS A 105 -15.32 -4.83 -9.72
CA HIS A 105 -16.72 -4.97 -10.10
C HIS A 105 -17.49 -5.46 -8.89
N LEU A 106 -18.38 -4.63 -8.34
CA LEU A 106 -19.15 -4.96 -7.14
C LEU A 106 -20.25 -5.98 -7.45
N ALA A 107 -20.50 -6.88 -6.51
CA ALA A 107 -21.66 -7.76 -6.58
C ALA A 107 -22.97 -7.02 -6.27
N HIS A 108 -22.90 -5.90 -5.54
CA HIS A 108 -24.05 -5.05 -5.25
C HIS A 108 -23.62 -3.58 -5.25
N PRO A 109 -24.26 -2.69 -6.04
CA PRO A 109 -23.82 -1.30 -6.21
C PRO A 109 -23.74 -0.47 -4.93
N THR A 110 -24.61 -0.76 -3.96
CA THR A 110 -24.64 -0.06 -2.67
C THR A 110 -23.61 -0.56 -1.67
N HIS A 111 -22.93 -1.68 -1.96
CA HIS A 111 -21.89 -2.26 -1.10
C HIS A 111 -20.52 -1.99 -1.72
N HIS A 112 -20.01 -0.79 -1.47
CA HIS A 112 -18.78 -0.28 -2.11
C HIS A 112 -17.62 -0.08 -1.14
N GLY A 113 -17.77 -0.43 0.15
CA GLY A 113 -16.71 -0.29 1.16
C GLY A 113 -15.66 -1.40 1.09
N TRP A 114 -14.54 -1.25 1.80
CA TRP A 114 -13.54 -2.31 1.97
C TRP A 114 -14.16 -3.59 2.55
N GLY A 115 -14.01 -4.72 1.85
CA GLY A 115 -14.52 -6.03 2.23
C GLY A 115 -15.88 -6.35 1.60
N SER A 116 -16.38 -5.47 0.72
CA SER A 116 -17.61 -5.71 -0.02
C SER A 116 -17.39 -6.78 -1.08
N LYS A 117 -18.40 -7.59 -1.37
CA LYS A 117 -18.27 -8.68 -2.36
C LYS A 117 -18.05 -8.11 -3.77
N ALA A 118 -17.07 -8.67 -4.48
CA ALA A 118 -16.73 -8.31 -5.85
C ALA A 118 -16.91 -9.52 -6.78
N LEU A 119 -17.33 -9.27 -8.02
CA LEU A 119 -17.47 -10.26 -9.07
C LEU A 119 -16.16 -10.47 -9.84
N GLY A 120 -15.27 -9.48 -9.80
CA GLY A 120 -14.02 -9.50 -10.52
C GLY A 120 -13.25 -8.17 -10.44
N PRO A 121 -12.12 -8.09 -11.16
CA PRO A 121 -11.46 -6.83 -11.43
C PRO A 121 -12.41 -5.83 -12.10
N GLY A 122 -12.32 -4.56 -11.71
CA GLY A 122 -13.07 -3.46 -12.33
C GLY A 122 -12.43 -2.95 -13.64
N PRO A 123 -12.79 -1.73 -14.06
CA PRO A 123 -12.25 -1.10 -15.27
C PRO A 123 -10.72 -0.99 -15.23
N GLY A 124 -10.11 -0.92 -16.41
CA GLY A 124 -8.65 -0.90 -16.53
C GLY A 124 -8.00 -2.23 -16.13
N HIS A 125 -8.72 -3.35 -16.27
CA HIS A 125 -8.27 -4.68 -15.83
C HIS A 125 -7.92 -4.73 -14.34
N GLY A 126 -8.68 -4.02 -13.50
CA GLY A 126 -8.46 -3.97 -12.06
C GLY A 126 -7.47 -2.90 -11.60
N ILE A 127 -6.96 -2.05 -12.50
CA ILE A 127 -6.00 -0.99 -12.18
C ILE A 127 -6.41 0.29 -12.91
N LEU A 128 -6.53 1.41 -12.19
CA LEU A 128 -6.66 2.73 -12.81
C LEU A 128 -5.53 3.65 -12.33
N PRO A 129 -4.83 4.35 -13.24
CA PRO A 129 -3.84 5.36 -12.86
C PRO A 129 -4.48 6.53 -12.11
N TYR A 130 -3.67 7.22 -11.29
CA TYR A 130 -4.12 8.35 -10.49
C TYR A 130 -4.90 9.38 -11.30
N ASN A 131 -4.51 9.67 -12.55
CA ASN A 131 -5.21 10.65 -13.38
C ASN A 131 -6.65 10.27 -13.77
N GLN A 132 -6.99 8.99 -13.76
CA GLN A 132 -8.34 8.49 -14.07
C GLN A 132 -9.21 8.43 -12.82
N VAL A 133 -8.61 8.46 -11.64
CA VAL A 133 -9.32 8.51 -10.37
C VAL A 133 -9.33 9.94 -9.78
N ARG A 134 -8.34 10.81 -10.08
CA ARG A 134 -8.06 12.14 -9.46
C ARG A 134 -9.24 13.12 -9.43
N GLY A 135 -10.21 12.99 -10.32
CA GLY A 135 -11.33 13.94 -10.46
C GLY A 135 -12.20 14.06 -9.20
N GLN A 136 -12.04 13.15 -8.24
CA GLN A 136 -12.91 13.04 -7.06
C GLN A 136 -12.17 12.91 -5.71
N TRP A 137 -10.83 12.95 -5.68
CA TRP A 137 -10.03 12.87 -4.44
C TRP A 137 -9.77 14.27 -3.91
N ARG A 138 -10.35 14.61 -2.76
CA ARG A 138 -10.06 15.88 -2.07
C ARG A 138 -9.03 15.63 -0.96
N CYS A 139 -7.74 15.78 -1.25
CA CYS A 139 -6.74 15.98 -0.18
C CYS A 139 -7.11 17.27 0.57
N GLY A 140 -7.76 17.19 1.73
CA GLY A 140 -8.13 18.40 2.49
C GLY A 140 -9.22 18.26 3.54
N GLN A 141 -9.97 17.15 3.62
CA GLN A 141 -10.77 16.92 4.83
C GLN A 141 -9.87 16.29 5.88
N ARG A 142 -9.49 17.12 6.86
CA ARG A 142 -8.76 16.75 8.06
C ARG A 142 -9.56 15.65 8.78
N THR A 143 -9.24 14.38 8.53
CA THR A 143 -9.73 13.28 9.35
C THR A 143 -9.20 13.55 10.75
N SER A 144 -10.09 13.62 11.74
CA SER A 144 -9.74 13.99 13.11
C SER A 144 -8.62 13.11 13.67
N PRO A 145 -7.88 13.54 14.71
CA PRO A 145 -6.87 12.69 15.38
C PRO A 145 -7.44 11.38 15.92
N ASN A 146 -8.78 11.31 16.09
CA ASN A 146 -9.54 10.15 16.50
C ASN A 146 -10.33 9.50 15.34
N ALA A 147 -10.07 9.87 14.07
CA ALA A 147 -10.64 9.21 12.90
C ALA A 147 -9.97 7.86 12.72
N SER A 148 -10.35 6.97 13.62
CA SER A 148 -10.04 5.57 13.59
C SER A 148 -10.60 4.99 12.28
N GLN A 149 -9.71 4.42 11.46
CA GLN A 149 -10.00 3.25 10.63
C GLN A 149 -11.01 3.34 9.45
N GLN A 150 -11.57 4.49 9.09
CA GLN A 150 -12.66 4.53 8.08
C GLN A 150 -12.34 5.11 6.69
N ALA A 151 -11.15 5.65 6.45
CA ALA A 151 -10.85 6.25 5.15
C ALA A 151 -9.87 5.41 4.31
N ALA A 152 -10.16 4.10 4.16
CA ALA A 152 -9.92 3.53 2.84
C ALA A 152 -10.89 4.28 1.94
N ASP A 153 -10.40 5.34 1.31
CA ASP A 153 -11.15 6.20 0.41
C ASP A 153 -11.64 5.31 -0.74
N SER A 154 -12.80 4.68 -0.54
CA SER A 154 -13.43 3.79 -1.48
C SER A 154 -14.27 4.66 -2.41
N HIS A 155 -13.77 4.87 -3.61
CA HIS A 155 -14.40 5.74 -4.58
C HIS A 155 -15.24 4.94 -5.57
N VAL A 156 -16.52 5.26 -5.61
CA VAL A 156 -17.46 4.74 -6.60
C VAL A 156 -17.10 5.35 -7.96
N VAL A 157 -16.44 4.57 -8.83
CA VAL A 157 -16.12 4.96 -10.22
C VAL A 157 -17.42 5.04 -11.03
N THR A 158 -18.32 4.09 -10.81
CA THR A 158 -19.74 4.08 -11.20
C THR A 158 -20.48 3.26 -10.14
N PRO A 159 -21.83 3.23 -10.06
CA PRO A 159 -22.53 2.40 -9.07
C PRO A 159 -22.03 0.95 -9.01
N GLU A 160 -21.58 0.38 -10.12
CA GLU A 160 -21.11 -1.01 -10.21
C GLU A 160 -19.60 -1.19 -9.92
N TYR A 161 -18.82 -0.11 -9.86
CA TYR A 161 -17.36 -0.17 -9.79
C TYR A 161 -16.78 0.71 -8.69
N VAL A 162 -15.83 0.17 -7.92
CA VAL A 162 -15.10 0.94 -6.89
C VAL A 162 -13.59 0.93 -7.17
N ALA A 163 -12.91 2.05 -6.88
CA ALA A 163 -11.47 2.20 -6.83
C ALA A 163 -11.05 2.51 -5.39
N ILE A 164 -9.98 1.88 -4.89
CA ILE A 164 -9.49 2.08 -3.52
C ILE A 164 -8.00 2.43 -3.56
N ALA A 165 -7.62 3.56 -2.95
CA ALA A 165 -6.25 4.03 -2.80
C ALA A 165 -6.12 5.01 -1.61
N GLU A 166 -4.90 5.21 -1.09
CA GLU A 166 -4.60 6.17 -0.01
C GLU A 166 -3.30 6.90 -0.34
N TYR A 167 -3.40 8.09 -0.95
CA TYR A 167 -2.22 8.90 -1.29
C TYR A 167 -1.91 9.96 -0.21
N CYS A 168 -2.89 10.80 0.13
CA CYS A 168 -2.66 11.98 0.96
C CYS A 168 -2.23 11.62 2.40
N VAL A 169 -2.81 10.55 2.96
CA VAL A 169 -2.56 10.10 4.35
C VAL A 169 -1.13 9.58 4.50
N GLN A 170 -0.65 8.80 3.54
CA GLN A 170 0.73 8.26 3.55
C GLN A 170 1.78 9.37 3.45
N VAL A 171 1.54 10.37 2.59
CA VAL A 171 2.46 11.52 2.44
C VAL A 171 2.53 12.35 3.72
N HIS A 172 1.39 12.66 4.35
CA HIS A 172 1.38 13.38 5.63
C HIS A 172 2.05 12.56 6.75
N TRP A 173 1.80 11.25 6.79
CA TRP A 173 2.44 10.36 7.76
C TRP A 173 3.96 10.37 7.63
N LEU A 174 4.51 10.26 6.41
CA LEU A 174 5.95 10.36 6.18
C LEU A 174 6.56 11.71 6.59
N GLN A 175 5.82 12.80 6.41
CA GLN A 175 6.28 14.12 6.82
C GLN A 175 6.42 14.24 8.34
N SER A 176 5.59 13.52 9.12
CA SER A 176 5.68 13.54 10.58
C SER A 176 6.95 12.90 11.17
N PHE A 177 7.70 12.11 10.38
CA PHE A 177 8.99 11.54 10.79
C PHE A 177 10.19 12.42 10.43
N ARG A 178 9.96 13.56 9.78
CA ARG A 178 11.03 14.49 9.37
C ARG A 178 11.20 15.67 10.34
N GLU A 179 10.35 15.77 11.36
CA GLU A 179 10.42 16.74 12.47
C GLU A 179 11.03 16.09 13.71
#